data_AF-A0A432J4T4-F1
#
_entry.id   AF-A0A432J4T4-F1
#
_cell.length_a   1.000
_cell.length_b   1.000
_cell.length_c   1.000
_cell.angle_alpha   90.00
_cell.angle_beta   90.00
_cell.angle_gamma   90.00
#
_symmetry.space_group_name_H-M   'P 1'
#
loop_
_entity.id
_entity.type
_entity.pdbx_description
1 polymer ?
#
loop_
_entity_poly.entity_id
_entity_poly.type
_entity_poly.pdbx_seq_one_letter_code
_entity_poly.pdbx_strand_id
1 'polypeptide(L)'
;MDALLQKIDTLINARPIDFGQQPDQNASQSMLDAYGQQMEDYLSVLDDLIQTVGSSLKRLRDKQQHFQRLVLEAGQTIEQFQKEGQRSLALAARNHSDALQQTANAYQEEADALNARFLALMDVKLRLDARLTEVNQRRVGLFEPAF
;
A
#
# COMPACT_ATOMS: atom_id res chain seq x y z
N MET A 1 -1.51 11.95 -4.73
CA MET A 1 -1.61 10.50 -4.99
C MET A 1 -2.90 10.16 -5.70
N ASP A 2 -4.03 10.71 -5.25
CA ASP A 2 -5.35 10.48 -5.88
C ASP A 2 -5.38 10.83 -7.37
N ALA A 3 -4.73 11.92 -7.78
CA ALA A 3 -4.62 12.28 -9.20
C ALA A 3 -3.81 11.27 -10.05
N LEU A 4 -2.83 10.58 -9.46
CA LEU A 4 -2.08 9.52 -10.14
C LEU A 4 -2.95 8.27 -10.28
N LEU A 5 -3.58 7.84 -9.18
CA LEU A 5 -4.50 6.70 -9.19
C LEU A 5 -5.65 6.91 -10.18
N GLN A 6 -6.21 8.11 -10.23
CA GLN A 6 -7.26 8.47 -11.17
C GLN A 6 -6.79 8.38 -12.64
N LYS A 7 -5.55 8.80 -12.93
CA LYS A 7 -4.98 8.63 -14.28
C LYS A 7 -4.80 7.16 -14.63
N ILE A 8 -4.31 6.36 -13.69
CA ILE A 8 -4.14 4.91 -13.86
C ILE A 8 -5.49 4.22 -14.05
N ASP A 9 -6.51 4.55 -13.25
CA ASP A 9 -7.86 4.04 -13.40
C ASP A 9 -8.47 4.45 -14.76
N THR A 10 -8.19 5.68 -15.22
CA THR A 10 -8.61 6.13 -16.55
C THR A 10 -7.96 5.27 -17.65
N LEU A 11 -6.67 4.97 -17.53
CA LEU A 11 -6.01 4.05 -18.44
C LEU A 11 -6.60 2.66 -18.35
N ILE A 12 -6.68 2.04 -17.17
CA ILE A 12 -7.24 0.69 -16.99
C ILE A 12 -8.62 0.54 -17.66
N ASN A 13 -9.46 1.57 -17.53
CA ASN A 13 -10.84 1.55 -18.03
C ASN A 13 -11.01 2.06 -19.47
N ALA A 14 -9.97 2.60 -20.11
CA ALA A 14 -10.07 3.09 -21.48
C ALA A 14 -10.45 1.93 -22.42
N ARG A 15 -11.54 2.10 -23.19
CA ARG A 15 -12.10 1.01 -24.00
C ARG A 15 -11.13 0.62 -25.14
N PRO A 16 -10.97 -0.68 -25.41
CA PRO A 16 -10.14 -1.15 -26.51
C PRO A 16 -10.74 -0.95 -27.91
N ILE A 17 -12.01 -0.51 -28.03
CA ILE A 17 -12.69 -0.31 -29.31
C ILE A 17 -12.07 0.84 -30.13
N ASP A 18 -11.41 1.82 -29.50
CA ASP A 18 -10.79 2.94 -30.22
C ASP A 18 -9.58 2.53 -31.07
N PHE A 19 -8.90 1.42 -30.74
CA PHE A 19 -7.75 0.94 -31.51
C PHE A 19 -8.13 0.07 -32.72
N GLY A 20 -9.35 -0.50 -32.75
CA GLY A 20 -9.77 -1.45 -33.79
C GLY A 20 -10.63 -0.85 -34.90
N GLN A 21 -11.14 0.38 -34.73
CA GLN A 21 -12.06 1.03 -35.67
C GLN A 21 -11.36 2.02 -36.62
N GLN A 22 -10.04 2.17 -36.54
CA GLN A 22 -9.33 3.05 -37.45
C GLN A 22 -9.03 2.34 -38.79
N PRO A 23 -9.21 3.03 -39.92
CA PRO A 23 -8.98 2.46 -41.25
C PRO A 23 -7.49 2.21 -41.55
N ASP A 24 -6.58 2.82 -40.77
CA ASP A 24 -5.13 2.64 -40.91
C ASP A 24 -4.58 1.75 -39.77
N GLN A 25 -4.10 0.57 -40.17
CA GLN A 25 -3.52 -0.42 -39.26
C GLN A 25 -2.23 0.09 -38.59
N ASN A 26 -1.45 0.93 -39.27
CA ASN A 26 -0.19 1.45 -38.72
C ASN A 26 -0.44 2.45 -37.58
N ALA A 27 -1.44 3.33 -37.76
CA ALA A 27 -1.86 4.27 -36.72
C ALA A 27 -2.36 3.54 -35.47
N SER A 28 -3.12 2.46 -35.68
CA SER A 28 -3.66 1.61 -34.60
C SER A 28 -2.57 0.91 -33.79
N GLN A 29 -1.55 0.35 -34.46
CA GLN A 29 -0.41 -0.30 -33.79
C GLN A 29 0.42 0.71 -32.98
N SER A 30 0.72 1.87 -33.57
CA SER A 30 1.48 2.92 -32.88
C SER A 30 0.78 3.42 -31.61
N MET A 31 -0.56 3.51 -31.63
CA MET A 31 -1.33 3.90 -30.44
C MET A 31 -1.32 2.80 -29.36
N LEU A 32 -1.38 1.52 -29.72
CA LEU A 32 -1.24 0.41 -28.77
C LEU A 32 0.14 0.38 -28.13
N ASP A 33 1.20 0.65 -28.91
CA ASP A 33 2.57 0.74 -28.41
C ASP A 33 2.73 1.87 -27.39
N ALA A 34 2.26 3.09 -27.73
CA ALA A 34 2.33 4.24 -26.85
C ALA A 34 1.55 4.02 -25.54
N TYR A 35 0.38 3.38 -25.64
CA TYR A 35 -0.44 3.06 -24.49
C TYR A 35 0.21 1.98 -23.61
N GLY A 36 0.81 0.95 -24.21
CA GLY A 36 1.60 -0.06 -23.49
C GLY A 36 2.78 0.55 -22.74
N GLN A 37 3.56 1.41 -23.40
CA GLN A 37 4.67 2.14 -22.77
C GLN A 37 4.20 2.97 -21.58
N GLN A 38 3.07 3.67 -21.72
CA GLN A 38 2.52 4.47 -20.63
C GLN A 38 2.11 3.61 -19.42
N MET A 39 1.58 2.41 -19.66
CA MET A 39 1.27 1.46 -18.58
C MET A 39 2.53 0.95 -17.89
N GLU A 40 3.58 0.60 -18.64
CA GLU A 40 4.87 0.20 -18.09
C GLU A 40 5.50 1.31 -17.22
N ASP A 41 5.46 2.55 -17.70
CA ASP A 41 5.94 3.71 -16.95
C ASP A 41 5.17 3.87 -15.63
N TYR A 42 3.84 3.70 -15.66
CA TYR A 42 3.03 3.77 -14.43
C TYR A 42 3.25 2.59 -13.50
N LEU A 43 3.49 1.38 -14.00
CA LEU A 43 3.84 0.22 -13.18
C LEU A 43 5.15 0.47 -12.42
N SER A 44 6.16 1.03 -13.09
CA SER A 44 7.42 1.43 -12.46
C SER A 44 7.20 2.44 -11.32
N VAL A 45 6.38 3.48 -11.57
CA VAL A 45 6.01 4.46 -10.54
C VAL A 45 5.25 3.81 -9.37
N LEU A 46 4.35 2.88 -9.65
CA LEU A 46 3.62 2.15 -8.61
C LEU A 46 4.56 1.30 -7.76
N ASP A 47 5.55 0.64 -8.36
CA ASP A 47 6.52 -0.17 -7.63
C ASP A 47 7.36 0.65 -6.64
N ASP A 48 7.86 1.81 -7.08
CA ASP A 48 8.60 2.73 -6.20
C ASP A 48 7.72 3.23 -5.04
N LEU A 49 6.46 3.55 -5.31
CA LEU A 49 5.50 3.98 -4.29
C LEU A 49 5.17 2.85 -3.31
N ILE A 50 4.93 1.63 -3.80
CA ILE A 50 4.68 0.45 -2.98
C ILE A 50 5.88 0.16 -2.08
N GLN A 51 7.10 0.19 -2.62
CA GLN A 51 8.32 -0.01 -1.84
C GLN A 51 8.48 1.06 -0.76
N THR A 52 8.25 2.33 -1.10
CA THR A 52 8.35 3.45 -0.16
C THR A 52 7.32 3.34 0.96
N VAL A 53 6.05 3.07 0.61
CA VAL A 53 4.95 2.92 1.57
C VAL A 53 5.16 1.69 2.44
N GLY A 54 5.55 0.55 1.85
CA GLY A 54 5.83 -0.69 2.58
C GLY A 54 7.00 -0.53 3.57
N SER A 55 8.04 0.20 3.19
CA SER A 55 9.16 0.51 4.09
C SER A 55 8.75 1.39 5.26
N SER A 56 7.90 2.39 5.02
CA SER A 56 7.33 3.24 6.07
C SER A 56 6.41 2.45 7.00
N LEU A 57 5.56 1.58 6.45
CA LEU A 57 4.69 0.69 7.22
C LEU A 57 5.49 -0.21 8.15
N LYS A 58 6.57 -0.82 7.65
CA LYS A 58 7.47 -1.63 8.47
C LYS A 58 8.02 -0.82 9.64
N ARG A 59 8.53 0.38 9.40
CA ARG A 59 9.05 1.25 10.47
C ARG A 59 8.01 1.59 11.53
N LEU A 60 6.76 1.84 11.15
CA LEU A 60 5.69 2.12 12.11
C LEU A 60 5.36 0.89 12.96
N ARG A 61 5.29 -0.30 12.35
CA ARG A 61 5.11 -1.56 13.07
C ARG A 61 6.26 -1.86 14.02
N ASP A 62 7.50 -1.63 13.60
CA ASP A 62 8.68 -1.81 14.46
C ASP A 62 8.62 -0.88 15.68
N LYS A 63 8.17 0.38 15.51
CA LYS A 63 7.94 1.33 16.60
C LYS A 63 6.82 0.89 17.53
N GLN A 64 5.66 0.51 16.97
CA GLN A 64 4.53 -0.01 17.74
C GLN A 64 4.99 -1.18 18.63
N GLN A 65 5.70 -2.16 18.04
CA GLN A 65 6.19 -3.33 18.76
C GLN A 65 7.21 -2.94 19.85
N HIS A 66 8.07 -1.95 19.60
CA HIS A 66 8.99 -1.44 20.60
C HIS A 66 8.23 -0.89 21.84
N PHE A 67 7.24 -0.03 21.63
CA PHE A 67 6.45 0.51 22.75
C PHE A 67 5.61 -0.56 23.46
N GLN A 68 5.07 -1.55 22.73
CA GLN A 68 4.40 -2.70 23.34
C GLN A 68 5.33 -3.50 24.27
N ARG A 69 6.60 -3.69 23.88
CA ARG A 69 7.59 -4.32 24.78
C ARG A 69 7.81 -3.50 26.05
N LEU A 70 7.95 -2.18 25.92
CA LEU A 70 8.10 -1.28 27.08
C LEU A 70 6.88 -1.32 28.01
N VAL A 71 5.66 -1.45 27.47
CA VAL A 71 4.44 -1.65 28.27
C VAL A 71 4.53 -2.93 29.10
N LEU A 72 4.99 -4.03 28.50
CA LEU A 72 5.15 -5.33 29.20
C LEU A 72 6.21 -5.25 30.31
N GLU A 73 7.35 -4.60 30.05
CA GLU A 73 8.40 -4.37 31.04
C GLU A 73 7.90 -3.50 32.21
N ALA A 74 7.12 -2.45 31.91
CA ALA A 74 6.47 -1.64 32.93
C ALA A 74 5.45 -2.46 33.74
N GLY A 75 4.72 -3.39 33.10
CA GLY A 75 3.81 -4.33 33.76
C GLY A 75 4.50 -5.19 34.82
N GLN A 76 5.66 -5.79 34.48
CA GLN A 76 6.47 -6.56 35.43
C GLN A 76 6.93 -5.71 36.62
N THR A 77 7.35 -4.47 36.33
CA THR A 77 7.76 -3.49 37.36
C THR A 77 6.61 -3.14 38.30
N ILE A 78 5.41 -2.91 37.77
CA ILE A 78 4.19 -2.63 38.54
C ILE A 78 3.88 -3.79 39.49
N GLU A 79 3.92 -5.03 38.99
CA GLU A 79 3.68 -6.22 39.80
C GLU A 79 4.69 -6.35 40.95
N GLN A 80 5.97 -6.06 40.69
CA GLN A 80 7.00 -6.07 41.72
C GLN A 80 6.72 -5.03 42.81
N PHE A 81 6.47 -3.77 42.45
CA PHE A 81 6.14 -2.73 43.43
C PHE A 81 4.88 -3.04 44.24
N GLN A 82 3.88 -3.70 43.63
CA GLN A 82 2.70 -4.16 44.35
C GLN A 82 3.02 -5.24 45.38
N LYS A 83 3.85 -6.24 45.02
CA LYS A 83 4.30 -7.30 45.95
C LYS A 83 5.10 -6.74 47.12
N GLU A 84 5.90 -5.70 46.87
CA GLU A 84 6.70 -5.00 47.88
C GLU A 84 5.89 -3.97 48.70
N GLY A 85 4.59 -3.80 48.42
CA GLY A 85 3.72 -2.85 49.12
C GLY A 85 3.99 -1.37 48.77
N GLN A 86 4.82 -1.10 47.78
CA GLN A 86 5.23 0.24 47.34
C GLN A 86 4.17 0.88 46.44
N ARG A 87 3.01 1.21 47.03
CA ARG A 87 1.82 1.67 46.28
C ARG A 87 2.05 2.93 45.45
N SER A 88 2.86 3.88 45.92
CA SER A 88 3.17 5.11 45.18
C SER A 88 4.01 4.83 43.94
N LEU A 89 5.01 3.95 44.04
CA LEU A 89 5.85 3.54 42.92
C LEU A 89 5.06 2.69 41.92
N ALA A 90 4.19 1.80 42.40
CA ALA A 90 3.27 1.05 41.54
C ALA A 90 2.33 1.98 40.75
N LEU A 91 1.82 3.05 41.39
CA LEU A 91 0.97 4.05 40.72
C LEU A 91 1.73 4.83 39.66
N ALA A 92 2.95 5.30 39.98
CA ALA A 92 3.78 6.02 39.02
C ALA A 92 4.14 5.14 37.80
N ALA A 93 4.52 3.88 38.03
CA ALA A 93 4.81 2.93 36.97
C ALA A 93 3.58 2.63 36.11
N ARG A 94 2.38 2.56 36.70
CA ARG A 94 1.11 2.42 35.96
C ARG A 94 0.86 3.60 35.04
N ASN A 95 0.95 4.83 35.54
CA ASN A 95 0.76 6.03 34.72
C ASN A 95 1.76 6.08 33.54
N HIS A 96 3.01 5.63 33.77
CA HIS A 96 3.99 5.52 32.70
C HIS A 96 3.62 4.45 31.67
N SER A 97 3.21 3.26 32.12
CA SER A 97 2.73 2.17 31.26
C SER A 97 1.55 2.62 30.40
N ASP A 98 0.59 3.35 30.96
CA ASP A 98 -0.56 3.89 30.23
C ASP A 98 -0.13 4.86 29.12
N ALA A 99 0.83 5.74 29.38
CA ALA A 99 1.37 6.66 28.38
C ALA A 99 2.12 5.92 27.24
N LEU A 100 2.87 4.88 27.58
CA LEU A 100 3.52 4.01 26.59
C LEU A 100 2.48 3.28 25.73
N GLN A 101 1.41 2.79 26.34
CA GLN A 101 0.33 2.11 25.64
C GLN A 101 -0.41 3.05 24.68
N GLN A 102 -0.68 4.30 25.10
CA GLN A 102 -1.24 5.32 24.21
C GLN A 102 -0.33 5.58 23.00
N THR A 103 0.98 5.63 23.22
CA THR A 103 1.96 5.81 22.14
C THR A 103 1.98 4.60 21.18
N ALA A 104 1.93 3.38 21.71
CA ALA A 104 1.83 2.17 20.88
C ALA A 104 0.56 2.17 20.03
N ASN A 105 -0.58 2.55 20.61
CA ASN A 105 -1.87 2.62 19.91
C ASN A 105 -1.84 3.67 18.78
N ALA A 106 -1.25 4.84 19.01
CA ALA A 106 -1.11 5.86 17.98
C ALA A 106 -0.31 5.35 16.76
N TYR A 107 0.79 4.63 16.99
CA TYR A 107 1.55 4.01 15.90
C TYR A 107 0.78 2.91 15.17
N GLN A 108 -0.07 2.17 15.90
CA GLN A 108 -0.94 1.17 15.29
C GLN A 108 -1.96 1.81 14.34
N GLU A 109 -2.64 2.86 14.79
CA GLU A 109 -3.62 3.59 13.96
C GLU A 109 -2.98 4.16 12.69
N GLU A 110 -1.79 4.76 12.81
CA GLU A 110 -1.03 5.26 11.65
C GLU A 110 -0.62 4.12 10.72
N ALA A 111 -0.15 2.99 11.27
CA ALA A 111 0.21 1.82 10.48
C ALA A 111 -0.99 1.22 9.74
N ASP A 112 -2.17 1.16 10.37
CA ASP A 112 -3.39 0.61 9.77
C ASP A 112 -3.88 1.46 8.61
N ALA A 113 -3.87 2.79 8.77
CA ALA A 113 -4.19 3.73 7.70
C ALA A 113 -3.20 3.60 6.52
N LEU A 114 -1.89 3.48 6.81
CA LEU A 114 -0.87 3.32 5.79
C LEU A 114 -0.94 1.95 5.10
N ASN A 115 -1.33 0.91 5.83
CA ASN A 115 -1.56 -0.43 5.29
C ASN A 115 -2.74 -0.46 4.31
N ALA A 116 -3.84 0.24 4.61
CA ALA A 116 -4.95 0.38 3.66
C ALA A 116 -4.48 1.04 2.35
N ARG A 117 -3.65 2.08 2.44
CA ARG A 117 -3.05 2.75 1.28
C ARG A 117 -2.10 1.83 0.50
N PHE A 118 -1.30 1.04 1.20
CA PHE A 118 -0.42 0.03 0.59
C PHE A 118 -1.23 -0.99 -0.23
N LEU A 119 -2.31 -1.52 0.34
CA LEU A 119 -3.18 -2.48 -0.33
C LEU A 119 -3.86 -1.88 -1.57
N ALA A 120 -4.32 -0.63 -1.49
CA ALA A 120 -4.90 0.06 -2.63
C ALA A 120 -3.90 0.23 -3.79
N LEU A 121 -2.63 0.54 -3.49
CA LEU A 121 -1.58 0.60 -4.52
C LEU A 121 -1.33 -0.77 -5.17
N MET A 122 -1.30 -1.84 -4.37
CA MET A 122 -1.11 -3.20 -4.88
C MET A 122 -2.28 -3.66 -5.76
N ASP A 123 -3.52 -3.34 -5.39
CA ASP A 123 -4.70 -3.60 -6.22
C ASP A 123 -4.62 -2.89 -7.57
N VAL A 124 -4.30 -1.60 -7.56
CA VAL A 124 -4.16 -0.80 -8.80
C VAL A 124 -3.05 -1.36 -9.68
N LYS A 125 -1.91 -1.76 -9.09
CA LYS A 125 -0.82 -2.41 -9.82
C LYS A 125 -1.30 -3.69 -10.50
N LEU A 126 -1.98 -4.58 -9.76
CA LEU A 126 -2.50 -5.83 -10.30
C LEU A 126 -3.46 -5.60 -11.48
N ARG A 127 -4.37 -4.64 -11.37
CA ARG A 127 -5.30 -4.28 -12.45
C ARG A 127 -4.57 -3.70 -13.67
N LEU A 128 -3.53 -2.89 -13.45
CA LEU A 128 -2.71 -2.33 -14.53
C LEU A 128 -1.88 -3.41 -15.24
N ASP A 129 -1.27 -4.33 -14.51
CA ASP A 129 -0.52 -5.49 -15.05
C ASP A 129 -1.42 -6.39 -15.91
N ALA A 130 -2.62 -6.69 -15.43
CA ALA A 130 -3.61 -7.45 -16.19
C ALA A 130 -3.98 -6.73 -17.49
N ARG A 131 -4.18 -5.41 -17.42
CA ARG A 131 -4.51 -4.60 -18.59
C ARG A 131 -3.36 -4.53 -19.60
N LEU A 132 -2.13 -4.35 -19.14
CA LEU A 132 -0.93 -4.37 -19.99
C LEU A 132 -0.78 -5.72 -20.69
N THR A 133 -1.12 -6.82 -20.01
CA THR A 133 -1.13 -8.15 -20.61
C THR A 133 -2.11 -8.23 -21.78
N GLU A 134 -3.33 -7.70 -21.64
CA GLU A 134 -4.30 -7.62 -22.74
C GLU A 134 -3.79 -6.77 -23.91
N VAL A 135 -3.17 -5.62 -23.61
CA VAL A 135 -2.59 -4.73 -24.63
C VAL A 135 -1.49 -5.45 -25.39
N ASN A 136 -0.60 -6.15 -24.68
CA ASN A 136 0.49 -6.92 -25.29
C ASN A 136 -0.03 -8.08 -26.15
N GLN A 137 -1.07 -8.80 -25.71
CA GLN A 137 -1.73 -9.83 -26.52
C GLN A 137 -2.31 -9.25 -27.82
N ARG A 138 -2.93 -8.06 -27.76
CA ARG A 138 -3.45 -7.37 -28.96
C ARG A 138 -2.34 -6.97 -29.92
N ARG A 139 -1.20 -6.48 -29.40
CA ARG A 139 -0.02 -6.11 -30.22
C ARG A 139 0.50 -7.28 -31.05
N VAL A 140 0.47 -8.50 -30.51
CA VAL A 140 0.92 -9.71 -31.22
C VAL A 140 -0.21 -10.47 -31.93
N GLY A 141 -1.43 -9.93 -31.95
CA GLY A 141 -2.58 -10.54 -32.63
C GLY A 141 -3.16 -11.79 -31.93
N LEU A 142 -2.89 -11.98 -30.64
CA LEU A 142 -3.30 -13.15 -29.85
C LEU A 142 -4.51 -12.88 -28.93
N PHE A 143 -5.16 -11.71 -29.04
CA PHE A 143 -6.30 -11.38 -28.20
C PHE A 143 -7.62 -11.81 -28.86
N GLU A 144 -8.29 -12.83 -28.31
CA GLU A 144 -9.69 -13.12 -28.60
C GLU A 144 -10.58 -12.65 -27.43
N PRO A 145 -11.54 -11.74 -27.64
CA PRO A 145 -12.49 -11.38 -26.60
C PRO A 145 -13.37 -12.59 -26.29
N ALA A 146 -13.39 -13.03 -25.03
CA ALA A 146 -14.43 -13.94 -24.55
C ALA A 146 -15.78 -13.19 -24.63
N PHE A 147 -16.69 -13.71 -25.45
CA PHE A 147 -18.06 -13.22 -25.61
C PHE A 147 -18.88 -13.35 -24.33
#